data_AF-A0A0R1J0G4-F1
#
_entry.id   AF-A0A0R1J0G4-F1
#
_cell.length_a   1.000
_cell.length_b   1.000
_cell.length_c   1.000
_cell.angle_alpha   90.00
_cell.angle_beta   90.00
_cell.angle_gamma   90.00
#
_symmetry.space_group_name_H-M   'P 1'
#
loop_
_entity.id
_entity.type
_entity.pdbx_description
1 polymer ?
#
loop_
_entity_poly.entity_id
_entity_poly.type
_entity_poly.pdbx_seq_one_letter_code
_entity_poly.pdbx_strand_id
1 'polypeptide(L)' 'MDKPNIAETIIHFERDKNMNDTQFAFESHLSVERIHNLKSGDYEPTAEEEKTILEYIKLHS' A
#
# COMPACT_ATOMS: atom_id res chain seq x y z
N MET A 1 5.83 17.99 -8.48
CA MET A 1 5.59 17.11 -7.32
C MET A 1 5.57 15.71 -7.87
N ASP A 2 6.67 15.00 -7.71
CA ASP A 2 6.78 13.59 -8.01
C ASP A 2 5.69 12.86 -7.24
N LYS A 3 4.81 12.13 -7.95
CA LYS A 3 3.77 11.33 -7.28
C LYS A 3 4.49 10.34 -6.36
N PRO A 4 4.09 10.20 -5.09
CA PRO A 4 4.67 9.21 -4.21
C PRO A 4 4.50 7.83 -4.86
N ASN A 5 5.59 7.10 -5.01
CA ASN A 5 5.52 5.73 -5.50
C ASN A 5 4.77 4.90 -4.46
N ILE A 6 3.57 4.44 -4.80
CA ILE A 6 2.71 3.68 -3.89
C ILE A 6 3.40 2.40 -3.43
N ALA A 7 4.18 1.76 -4.30
CA ALA A 7 4.98 0.59 -3.94
C ALA A 7 5.96 0.91 -2.80
N GLU A 8 6.77 1.97 -2.95
CA GLU A 8 7.73 2.38 -1.92
C GLU A 8 7.04 2.81 -0.63
N THR A 9 5.90 3.47 -0.74
CA THR A 9 5.12 3.93 0.42
C THR A 9 4.63 2.75 1.24
N ILE A 10 4.08 1.71 0.58
CA ILE A 10 3.64 0.47 1.26
C ILE A 10 4.85 -0.24 1.88
N ILE A 11 5.94 -0.44 1.13
CA ILE A 11 7.14 -1.15 1.63
C ILE A 11 7.73 -0.46 2.86
N HIS A 12 7.79 0.87 2.87
CA HIS A 12 8.30 1.62 4.00
C HIS A 12 7.39 1.53 5.21
N PHE A 13 6.08 1.67 5.01
CA PHE A 13 5.12 1.53 6.10
C PHE A 13 5.15 0.13 6.71
N GLU A 14 5.19 -0.90 5.88
CA GLU A 14 5.26 -2.29 6.33
C GLU A 14 6.52 -2.55 7.16
N ARG A 15 7.67 -2.02 6.71
CA ARG A 15 8.93 -2.09 7.44
C ARG A 15 8.86 -1.36 8.77
N ASP A 16 8.31 -0.15 8.81
CA ASP A 16 8.20 0.67 10.02
C ASP A 16 7.33 0.00 11.09
N LYS A 17 6.19 -0.56 10.68
CA LYS A 17 5.26 -1.25 11.58
C LYS A 17 5.59 -2.72 11.81
N ASN A 18 6.66 -3.24 11.20
CA ASN A 18 7.03 -4.66 11.23
C ASN A 18 5.86 -5.57 10.84
N MET A 19 5.19 -5.23 9.75
CA MET A 19 4.04 -5.95 9.20
C MET A 19 4.38 -6.58 7.84
N ASN A 20 3.55 -7.51 7.39
CA ASN A 20 3.65 -8.11 6.07
C ASN A 20 2.43 -7.78 5.18
N ASP A 21 2.51 -8.16 3.91
CA ASP A 21 1.48 -7.92 2.88
C ASP A 21 0.11 -8.41 3.30
N THR A 22 0.05 -9.55 4.01
CA THR A 22 -1.21 -10.12 4.47
C THR A 22 -1.85 -9.25 5.54
N GLN A 23 -1.06 -8.75 6.48
CA GLN A 23 -1.52 -7.83 7.53
C GLN A 23 -1.94 -6.50 6.94
N PHE A 24 -1.09 -5.90 6.09
CA PHE A 24 -1.41 -4.64 5.43
C PHE A 24 -2.71 -4.74 4.63
N ALA A 25 -2.83 -5.77 3.79
CA ALA A 25 -4.02 -6.02 2.99
C ALA A 25 -5.28 -6.19 3.86
N PHE A 26 -5.18 -6.96 4.94
CA PHE A 26 -6.27 -7.19 5.88
C PHE A 26 -6.75 -5.88 6.53
N GLU A 27 -5.82 -5.05 6.99
CA GLU A 27 -6.14 -3.78 7.66
C GLU A 27 -6.59 -2.68 6.69
N SER A 28 -6.02 -2.63 5.48
CA SER A 28 -6.39 -1.66 4.44
C SER A 28 -7.64 -2.07 3.65
N HIS A 29 -8.25 -3.21 3.96
CA HIS A 29 -9.36 -3.81 3.21
C HIS A 29 -9.06 -4.04 1.71
N LEU A 30 -7.80 -4.34 1.39
CA LEU A 30 -7.38 -4.72 0.04
C LEU A 30 -7.06 -6.23 -0.01
N SER A 31 -7.04 -6.81 -1.20
CA SER A 31 -6.59 -8.19 -1.36
C SER A 31 -5.06 -8.27 -1.26
N VAL A 32 -4.53 -9.34 -0.68
CA VAL A 32 -3.07 -9.56 -0.60
C VAL A 32 -2.43 -9.55 -1.99
N GLU A 33 -3.08 -10.14 -2.98
CA GLU A 33 -2.64 -10.10 -4.39
C GLU A 33 -2.54 -8.67 -4.93
N ARG A 34 -3.43 -7.77 -4.51
CA ARG A 34 -3.39 -6.35 -4.92
C ARG A 34 -2.16 -5.67 -4.36
N ILE A 35 -1.88 -5.89 -3.07
CA ILE A 35 -0.67 -5.36 -2.41
C ILE A 35 0.60 -5.90 -3.08
N HIS A 36 0.65 -7.20 -3.38
CA HIS A 36 1.77 -7.78 -4.12
C HIS A 36 1.96 -7.15 -5.50
N ASN A 37 0.90 -7.08 -6.31
CA ASN A 37 0.98 -6.55 -7.67
C ASN A 37 1.37 -5.06 -7.70
N LEU A 38 0.89 -4.27 -6.73
CA LEU A 38 1.29 -2.87 -6.56
C LEU A 38 2.77 -2.73 -6.21
N LYS A 39 3.28 -3.58 -5.30
CA LYS A 39 4.69 -3.56 -4.90
C LYS A 39 5.64 -4.04 -6.00
N SER A 40 5.21 -5.02 -6.79
CA SER A 40 5.95 -5.52 -7.94
C SER A 40 5.94 -4.56 -9.13
N GLY A 41 5.02 -3.60 -9.15
CA GLY A 41 4.83 -2.69 -10.29
C GLY A 41 4.16 -3.36 -11.49
N ASP A 42 3.41 -4.45 -11.27
CA ASP A 42 2.69 -5.18 -12.33
C ASP A 42 1.56 -4.35 -12.95
N TYR A 43 1.04 -3.35 -12.22
CA TYR A 43 0.05 -2.40 -12.71
C TYR A 43 0.12 -1.07 -11.95
N GLU A 44 -0.49 -0.04 -12.52
CA GLU A 44 -0.67 1.25 -11.85
C GLU A 44 -1.93 1.22 -10.97
N PRO A 45 -1.86 1.68 -9.70
CA PRO A 45 -3.03 1.76 -8.84
C PRO A 45 -4.11 2.63 -9.48
N THR A 46 -5.35 2.22 -9.34
CA THR A 46 -6.49 3.10 -9.59
C THR A 46 -6.51 4.25 -8.57
N ALA A 47 -7.20 5.34 -8.91
CA ALA A 47 -7.34 6.48 -8.00
C ALA A 47 -8.02 6.10 -6.67
N GLU A 48 -8.89 5.11 -6.68
CA GLU A 48 -9.55 4.59 -5.48
C GLU A 48 -8.57 3.78 -4.61
N GLU A 49 -7.80 2.88 -5.20
CA GLU A 49 -6.76 2.11 -4.48
C GLU A 49 -5.70 3.03 -3.88
N GLU A 50 -5.20 3.98 -4.67
CA GLU A 50 -4.23 4.99 -4.21
C GLU A 50 -4.78 5.76 -3.00
N LYS A 51 -6.02 6.22 -3.09
CA LYS A 51 -6.68 6.93 -1.98
C LYS A 51 -6.80 6.04 -0.73
N THR A 52 -7.30 4.82 -0.86
CA THR A 52 -7.47 3.89 0.27
C THR A 52 -6.15 3.60 0.97
N ILE A 53 -5.09 3.35 0.21
CA ILE A 53 -3.74 3.07 0.74
C ILE A 53 -3.21 4.28 1.49
N LEU A 54 -3.27 5.46 0.88
CA LEU A 54 -2.75 6.70 1.48
C LEU A 54 -3.55 7.11 2.73
N GLU A 55 -4.88 6.92 2.72
CA GLU A 55 -5.72 7.17 3.89
C GLU A 55 -5.39 6.22 5.04
N TYR A 56 -5.25 4.92 4.77
CA TYR A 56 -4.86 3.93 5.76
C TYR A 56 -3.49 4.28 6.36
N ILE A 57 -2.48 4.50 5.53
CA ILE A 57 -1.13 4.84 5.99
C ILE A 57 -1.14 6.12 6.82
N LYS A 58 -1.89 7.15 6.41
CA LYS A 58 -2.01 8.41 7.16
C LYS A 58 -2.71 8.25 8.51
N LEU A 59 -3.69 7.35 8.61
CA LEU A 59 -4.41 7.09 9.86
C LEU A 59 -3.58 6.28 10.85
N HIS A 60 -2.61 5.50 10.36
CA HIS A 60 -1.80 4.57 11.13
C HIS A 60 -0.31 4.95 11.19
N SER A 61 0.12 6.08 10.60
CA SER A 61 1.50 6.59 10.60
C SER A 61 1.95 7.00 11.99
#